data_AF-A0A3D5G4M5-F1
#
_entry.id   AF-A0A3D5G4M5-F1
#
_cell.length_a   1.000
_cell.length_b   1.000
_cell.length_c   1.000
_cell.angle_alpha   90.00
_cell.angle_beta   90.00
_cell.angle_gamma   90.00
#
_symmetry.space_group_name_H-M   'P 1'
#
loop_
_entity.id
_entity.type
_entity.pdbx_description
1 polymer ?
#
loop_
_entity_poly.entity_id
_entity_poly.type
_entity_poly.pdbx_seq_one_letter_code
_entity_poly.pdbx_strand_id
1 'polypeptide(L)'
;MSLNPEQLKKHCEVILQSRRIKNKIVVLCEGVTPKIQGRESPQSYKAMEQMPDANFYKACVPTWWRQKLPEFFNCGDRKDVIDTYFTLLTLHKQDSTNSYLDCDRLFAIIDLDLQLQTIDNYIFTDTEAIFRNLYEKSEVKEKNAAQHRIWITGLIHKEAYFLTPELQSLFDDYPNSPIYQENLVSLTNIYSDMADGISSDRDLQFNLKRAFDRINHCSGLDCTLDLDKFQDSWKHQFQNTTDATQKHELIVALLTIKKAKDYWHLIKPAGDFSRDERVFREQLSLEIGRFYSQQSSDVKCHIPFFFKALHECV
;
A
#
# COMPACT_ATOMS: atom_id res chain seq x y z
N MET A 1 -6.09 -11.32 10.59
CA MET A 1 -7.20 -12.05 11.23
C MET A 1 -8.43 -11.57 10.51
N SER A 2 -9.02 -12.43 9.68
CA SER A 2 -10.16 -12.04 8.86
C SER A 2 -11.42 -11.82 9.69
N LEU A 3 -12.27 -10.90 9.26
CA LEU A 3 -13.58 -10.65 9.85
C LEU A 3 -14.50 -11.85 9.63
N ASN A 4 -15.16 -12.31 10.68
CA ASN A 4 -16.27 -13.24 10.52
C ASN A 4 -17.51 -12.52 9.94
N PRO A 5 -18.53 -13.24 9.45
CA PRO A 5 -19.69 -12.62 8.80
C PRO A 5 -20.44 -11.60 9.66
N GLU A 6 -20.56 -11.83 10.98
CA GLU A 6 -21.23 -10.91 11.90
C GLU A 6 -20.39 -9.64 12.11
N GLN A 7 -19.08 -9.79 12.27
CA GLN A 7 -18.15 -8.68 12.42
C GLN A 7 -18.11 -7.83 11.14
N LEU A 8 -18.09 -8.47 9.97
CA LEU A 8 -18.14 -7.81 8.66
C LEU A 8 -19.42 -6.99 8.50
N LYS A 9 -20.58 -7.60 8.73
CA LYS A 9 -21.87 -6.91 8.63
C LYS A 9 -21.92 -5.70 9.55
N LYS A 10 -21.52 -5.88 10.81
CA LYS A 10 -21.48 -4.82 11.81
C LYS A 10 -20.52 -3.69 11.42
N HIS A 11 -19.35 -4.03 10.89
CA HIS A 11 -18.39 -3.06 10.39
C HIS A 11 -18.99 -2.21 9.27
N CYS A 12 -19.66 -2.86 8.31
CA CYS A 12 -20.32 -2.18 7.20
C CYS A 12 -21.47 -1.27 7.67
N GLU A 13 -22.32 -1.73 8.59
CA GLU A 13 -23.42 -0.93 9.15
C GLU A 13 -22.91 0.37 9.79
N VAL A 14 -21.80 0.32 10.52
CA VAL A 14 -21.23 1.53 11.11
C VAL A 14 -20.66 2.48 10.06
N ILE A 15 -20.00 1.97 9.02
CA ILE A 15 -19.53 2.80 7.91
C ILE A 15 -20.71 3.51 7.24
N LEU A 16 -21.77 2.77 6.88
CA LEU A 16 -22.96 3.30 6.20
C LEU A 16 -23.65 4.41 7.00
N GLN A 17 -23.69 4.28 8.33
CA GLN A 17 -24.33 5.23 9.23
C GLN A 17 -23.40 6.37 9.69
N SER A 18 -22.12 6.35 9.29
CA SER A 18 -21.16 7.39 9.66
C SER A 18 -21.48 8.70 8.96
N ARG A 19 -21.92 9.72 9.69
CA ARG A 19 -22.13 11.07 9.13
C ARG A 19 -20.89 11.67 8.46
N ARG A 20 -19.69 11.14 8.76
CA ARG A 20 -18.42 11.62 8.21
C ARG A 20 -18.30 11.34 6.71
N ILE A 21 -18.89 10.25 6.24
CA ILE A 21 -18.80 9.85 4.83
C ILE A 21 -19.82 10.58 3.93
N LYS A 22 -20.74 11.35 4.53
CA LYS A 22 -21.75 12.09 3.79
C LYS A 22 -21.10 13.06 2.79
N ASN A 23 -21.39 12.87 1.51
CA ASN A 23 -20.86 13.66 0.39
C ASN A 23 -19.31 13.63 0.28
N LYS A 24 -18.68 12.55 0.75
CA LYS A 24 -17.22 12.35 0.68
C LYS A 24 -16.88 11.07 -0.07
N ILE A 25 -15.63 10.98 -0.50
CA ILE A 25 -15.05 9.72 -0.98
C ILE A 25 -14.77 8.82 0.22
N VAL A 26 -15.11 7.54 0.09
CA VAL A 26 -14.80 6.50 1.07
C VAL A 26 -13.74 5.60 0.48
N VAL A 27 -12.63 5.41 1.19
CA VAL A 27 -11.55 4.50 0.79
C VAL A 27 -11.39 3.43 1.84
N LEU A 28 -11.61 2.18 1.45
CA LEU A 28 -11.34 1.00 2.26
C LEU A 28 -9.87 0.60 2.10
N CYS A 29 -9.20 0.28 3.18
CA CYS A 29 -7.80 -0.14 3.15
C CYS A 29 -7.54 -1.27 4.14
N GLU A 30 -6.44 -2.00 3.93
CA GLU A 30 -5.97 -3.00 4.88
C GLU A 30 -5.58 -2.35 6.21
N GLY A 31 -5.53 -3.18 7.25
CA GLY A 31 -5.11 -2.78 8.58
C GLY A 31 -6.04 -3.33 9.64
N VAL A 32 -5.55 -3.33 10.88
CA VAL A 32 -6.27 -3.90 12.02
C VAL A 32 -7.63 -3.23 12.17
N THR A 33 -8.70 -4.02 12.29
CA THR A 33 -10.02 -3.51 12.71
C THR A 33 -10.10 -3.48 14.23
N PRO A 34 -10.73 -2.46 14.83
CA PRO A 34 -10.81 -2.40 16.28
C PRO A 34 -11.66 -3.58 16.80
N LYS A 35 -11.14 -4.30 17.81
CA LYS A 35 -11.93 -5.29 18.52
C LYS A 35 -13.12 -4.58 19.17
N ILE A 36 -14.33 -4.87 18.69
CA ILE A 36 -15.55 -4.30 19.22
C ILE A 36 -15.87 -5.01 20.55
N GLN A 37 -15.23 -4.60 21.64
CA GLN A 37 -15.64 -4.98 23.00
C GLN A 37 -16.40 -3.80 23.64
N GLY A 38 -17.68 -4.00 23.94
CA GLY A 38 -18.50 -3.05 24.70
C GLY A 38 -19.41 -2.14 23.87
N ARG A 39 -20.03 -1.17 24.57
CA ARG A 39 -21.07 -0.27 24.04
C ARG A 39 -20.48 0.66 22.99
N GLU A 40 -21.05 0.56 21.79
CA GLU A 40 -20.70 1.35 20.61
C GLU A 40 -20.87 2.84 20.88
N SER A 41 -19.83 3.61 20.61
CA SER A 41 -19.95 5.06 20.51
C SER A 41 -19.18 5.55 19.29
N PRO A 42 -19.60 6.65 18.65
CA PRO A 42 -18.83 7.31 17.59
C PRO A 42 -17.36 7.65 17.96
N GLN A 43 -17.03 7.58 19.26
CA GLN A 43 -15.68 7.77 19.79
C GLN A 43 -14.77 6.55 19.57
N SER A 44 -15.29 5.31 19.56
CA SER A 44 -14.48 4.13 19.22
C SER A 44 -14.05 4.14 17.75
N TYR A 45 -14.83 4.75 16.87
CA TYR A 45 -14.45 5.00 15.47
C TYR A 45 -13.51 6.21 15.30
N LYS A 46 -13.44 7.17 16.24
CA LYS A 46 -12.29 8.11 16.27
C LYS A 46 -10.97 7.40 16.55
N ALA A 47 -11.00 6.28 17.28
CA ALA A 47 -9.80 5.46 17.50
C ALA A 47 -9.38 4.66 16.23
N MET A 48 -10.24 4.55 15.21
CA MET A 48 -9.82 4.04 13.90
C MET A 48 -8.86 5.00 13.19
N GLU A 49 -8.93 6.30 13.49
CA GLU A 49 -7.92 7.31 13.06
C GLU A 49 -6.61 7.20 13.85
N GLN A 50 -6.44 6.20 14.71
CA GLN A 50 -5.16 5.90 15.38
C GLN A 50 -4.48 4.66 14.79
N MET A 51 -4.95 4.20 13.63
CA MET A 51 -4.46 2.98 13.02
C MET A 51 -3.44 3.29 11.92
N PRO A 52 -2.29 2.60 11.89
CA PRO A 52 -1.15 2.98 11.05
C PRO A 52 -1.48 3.12 9.55
N ASP A 53 -2.29 2.22 9.00
CA ASP A 53 -2.56 2.12 7.56
C ASP A 53 -3.46 3.25 7.03
N ALA A 54 -4.68 3.39 7.56
CA ALA A 54 -5.55 4.52 7.24
C ALA A 54 -4.86 5.88 7.51
N ASN A 55 -4.03 5.97 8.56
CA ASN A 55 -3.30 7.20 8.87
C ASN A 55 -2.20 7.51 7.86
N PHE A 56 -1.49 6.50 7.36
CA PHE A 56 -0.54 6.67 6.28
C PHE A 56 -1.25 7.23 5.03
N TYR A 57 -2.31 6.57 4.56
CA TYR A 57 -3.01 7.05 3.36
C TYR A 57 -3.65 8.43 3.57
N LYS A 58 -4.18 8.72 4.76
CA LYS A 58 -4.66 10.07 5.11
C LYS A 58 -3.55 11.12 5.05
N ALA A 59 -2.33 10.77 5.48
CA ALA A 59 -1.17 11.66 5.38
C ALA A 59 -0.70 11.87 3.93
N CYS A 60 -1.01 10.93 3.02
CA CYS A 60 -0.72 11.04 1.59
C CYS A 60 -1.70 11.92 0.80
N VAL A 61 -2.82 12.35 1.40
CA VAL A 61 -3.80 13.21 0.71
C VAL A 61 -3.11 14.49 0.23
N PRO A 62 -3.14 14.83 -1.08
CA PRO A 62 -2.37 15.94 -1.61
C PRO A 62 -2.69 17.28 -0.94
N THR A 63 -1.66 18.10 -0.70
CA THR A 63 -1.82 19.37 0.04
C THR A 63 -2.71 20.40 -0.64
N TRP A 64 -2.93 20.26 -1.95
CA TRP A 64 -3.85 21.09 -2.73
C TRP A 64 -5.32 20.68 -2.56
N TRP A 65 -5.60 19.44 -2.13
CA TRP A 65 -6.96 18.95 -1.89
C TRP A 65 -7.42 19.44 -0.51
N ARG A 66 -8.27 20.47 -0.48
CA ARG A 66 -8.66 21.18 0.76
C ARG A 66 -10.09 20.92 1.25
N GLN A 67 -10.97 20.39 0.39
CA GLN A 67 -12.38 20.22 0.70
C GLN A 67 -12.84 18.80 0.36
N LYS A 68 -13.84 18.30 1.09
CA LYS A 68 -14.39 16.94 0.90
C LYS A 68 -13.31 15.85 0.85
N LEU A 69 -12.33 15.95 1.76
CA LEU A 69 -11.22 14.99 1.84
C LEU A 69 -11.75 13.56 1.95
N PRO A 70 -11.08 12.57 1.34
CA PRO A 70 -11.48 11.17 1.46
C PRO A 70 -11.44 10.71 2.92
N GLU A 71 -12.38 9.83 3.28
CA GLU A 71 -12.44 9.15 4.57
C GLU A 71 -11.93 7.73 4.42
N PHE A 72 -10.98 7.34 5.27
CA PHE A 72 -10.32 6.04 5.22
C PHE A 72 -10.85 5.12 6.31
N PHE A 73 -11.07 3.85 5.97
CA PHE A 73 -11.46 2.82 6.93
C PHE A 73 -10.56 1.59 6.77
N ASN A 74 -9.97 1.14 7.88
CA ASN A 74 -9.32 -0.15 7.94
C ASN A 74 -10.36 -1.27 7.97
N CYS A 75 -10.17 -2.30 7.16
CA CYS A 75 -11.12 -3.41 7.04
C CYS A 75 -10.56 -4.77 7.48
N GLY A 76 -9.26 -4.90 7.72
CA GLY A 76 -8.63 -6.17 8.08
C GLY A 76 -7.56 -6.54 7.07
N ASP A 77 -7.59 -7.77 6.57
CA ASP A 77 -6.72 -8.19 5.47
C ASP A 77 -7.34 -7.91 4.09
N ARG A 78 -6.61 -8.26 3.01
CA ARG A 78 -7.07 -8.12 1.61
C ARG A 78 -8.46 -8.68 1.36
N LYS A 79 -8.76 -9.86 1.91
CA LYS A 79 -10.07 -10.48 1.74
C LYS A 79 -11.14 -9.65 2.44
N ASP A 80 -10.86 -9.19 3.65
CA ASP A 80 -11.82 -8.36 4.38
C ASP A 80 -12.12 -7.03 3.68
N VAL A 81 -11.13 -6.40 3.05
CA VAL A 81 -11.34 -5.17 2.26
C VAL A 81 -12.30 -5.43 1.10
N ILE A 82 -12.08 -6.52 0.36
CA ILE A 82 -12.94 -6.92 -0.77
C ILE A 82 -14.35 -7.26 -0.28
N ASP A 83 -14.46 -8.10 0.76
CA ASP A 83 -15.74 -8.50 1.33
C ASP A 83 -16.50 -7.28 1.89
N THR A 84 -15.80 -6.32 2.51
CA THR A 84 -16.39 -5.05 2.99
C THR A 84 -16.90 -4.22 1.83
N TYR A 85 -16.12 -4.08 0.75
CA TYR A 85 -16.54 -3.33 -0.45
C TYR A 85 -17.88 -3.85 -0.99
N PHE A 86 -17.99 -5.16 -1.24
CA PHE A 86 -19.22 -5.74 -1.79
C PHE A 86 -20.38 -5.79 -0.79
N THR A 87 -20.08 -5.98 0.50
CA THR A 87 -21.12 -5.96 1.55
C THR A 87 -21.70 -4.56 1.71
N LEU A 88 -20.89 -3.50 1.65
CA LEU A 88 -21.38 -2.11 1.66
C LEU A 88 -22.34 -1.83 0.50
N LEU A 89 -21.97 -2.23 -0.72
CA LEU A 89 -22.84 -2.07 -1.89
C LEU A 89 -24.16 -2.83 -1.74
N THR A 90 -24.09 -4.05 -1.20
CA THR A 90 -25.27 -4.90 -0.98
C THR A 90 -26.21 -4.28 0.06
N LEU A 91 -25.68 -3.87 1.22
CA LEU A 91 -26.47 -3.28 2.30
C LEU A 91 -27.04 -1.91 1.90
N HIS A 92 -26.26 -1.07 1.21
CA HIS A 92 -26.76 0.21 0.68
C HIS A 92 -27.93 0.00 -0.29
N LYS A 93 -27.85 -1.00 -1.18
CA LYS A 93 -28.94 -1.31 -2.12
C LYS A 93 -30.21 -1.79 -1.41
N GLN A 94 -30.09 -2.43 -0.25
CA GLN A 94 -31.23 -2.90 0.55
C GLN A 94 -31.97 -1.76 1.27
N ASP A 95 -31.24 -0.75 1.76
CA ASP A 95 -31.83 0.44 2.39
C ASP A 95 -30.97 1.69 2.16
N SER A 96 -31.18 2.32 0.99
CA SER A 96 -30.46 3.54 0.62
C SER A 96 -30.88 4.75 1.45
N THR A 97 -32.03 4.70 2.13
CA THR A 97 -32.54 5.82 2.94
C THR A 97 -31.81 5.95 4.28
N ASN A 98 -31.24 4.85 4.77
CA ASN A 98 -30.48 4.79 6.01
C ASN A 98 -28.96 4.68 5.79
N SER A 99 -28.48 5.24 4.68
CA SER A 99 -27.06 5.22 4.30
C SER A 99 -26.57 6.61 3.91
N TYR A 100 -25.41 7.01 4.43
CA TYR A 100 -24.69 8.21 3.97
C TYR A 100 -23.72 7.94 2.81
N LEU A 101 -23.59 6.68 2.39
CA LEU A 101 -22.66 6.26 1.35
C LEU A 101 -23.17 6.70 -0.02
N ASP A 102 -22.27 7.27 -0.81
CA ASP A 102 -22.40 7.42 -2.25
C ASP A 102 -21.61 6.28 -2.90
N CYS A 103 -22.29 5.32 -3.52
CA CYS A 103 -21.66 4.14 -4.12
C CYS A 103 -20.68 4.49 -5.25
N ASP A 104 -20.89 5.61 -5.97
CA ASP A 104 -19.98 6.03 -7.03
C ASP A 104 -18.67 6.60 -6.48
N ARG A 105 -18.66 6.94 -5.18
CA ARG A 105 -17.52 7.45 -4.42
C ARG A 105 -16.93 6.44 -3.43
N LEU A 106 -17.27 5.16 -3.56
CA LEU A 106 -16.68 4.07 -2.80
C LEU A 106 -15.47 3.49 -3.54
N PHE A 107 -14.34 3.45 -2.86
CA PHE A 107 -13.09 2.90 -3.36
C PHE A 107 -12.45 1.97 -2.34
N ALA A 108 -11.53 1.14 -2.81
CA ALA A 108 -10.64 0.35 -1.98
C ALA A 108 -9.20 0.46 -2.49
N ILE A 109 -8.21 0.38 -1.59
CA ILE A 109 -6.80 0.21 -1.92
C ILE A 109 -6.25 -1.00 -1.14
N ILE A 110 -5.61 -1.91 -1.87
CA ILE A 110 -5.21 -3.24 -1.37
C ILE A 110 -3.77 -3.51 -1.80
N ASP A 111 -2.98 -4.15 -0.93
CA ASP A 111 -1.63 -4.58 -1.27
C ASP A 111 -1.64 -5.64 -2.39
N LEU A 112 -0.67 -5.53 -3.30
CA LEU A 112 -0.46 -6.48 -4.39
C LEU A 112 -0.25 -7.90 -3.87
N ASP A 113 0.67 -8.04 -2.91
CA ASP A 113 1.18 -9.30 -2.37
C ASP A 113 1.69 -10.26 -3.46
N LEU A 114 2.31 -11.36 -3.03
CA LEU A 114 2.68 -12.44 -3.94
C LEU A 114 1.49 -13.34 -4.24
N GLN A 115 0.62 -13.54 -3.25
CA GLN A 115 -0.51 -14.46 -3.34
C GLN A 115 -1.71 -13.82 -4.04
N LEU A 116 -2.37 -14.60 -4.90
CA LEU A 116 -3.57 -14.18 -5.61
C LEU A 116 -4.79 -14.15 -4.68
N GLN A 117 -5.62 -13.12 -4.82
CA GLN A 117 -6.93 -13.06 -4.17
C GLN A 117 -8.01 -12.94 -5.24
N THR A 118 -8.93 -13.90 -5.29
CA THR A 118 -10.05 -13.91 -6.24
C THR A 118 -11.11 -12.89 -5.84
N ILE A 119 -11.77 -12.32 -6.84
CA ILE A 119 -12.83 -11.32 -6.68
C ILE A 119 -14.04 -11.77 -7.50
N ASP A 120 -15.12 -12.11 -6.81
CA ASP A 120 -16.36 -12.52 -7.45
C ASP A 120 -17.23 -11.30 -7.80
N ASN A 121 -17.98 -11.38 -8.89
CA ASN A 121 -18.93 -10.35 -9.32
C ASN A 121 -18.30 -8.96 -9.57
N TYR A 122 -17.05 -8.94 -10.05
CA TYR A 122 -16.35 -7.72 -10.46
C TYR A 122 -15.84 -7.84 -11.89
N ILE A 123 -15.54 -6.70 -12.52
CA ILE A 123 -15.01 -6.66 -13.90
C ILE A 123 -13.62 -7.32 -14.03
N PHE A 124 -12.91 -7.49 -12.91
CA PHE A 124 -11.65 -8.22 -12.81
C PHE A 124 -11.83 -9.43 -11.91
N THR A 125 -11.27 -10.57 -12.31
CA THR A 125 -11.43 -11.86 -11.63
C THR A 125 -10.61 -11.99 -10.34
N ASP A 126 -9.56 -11.19 -10.21
CA ASP A 126 -8.59 -11.29 -9.11
C ASP A 126 -7.71 -10.03 -9.04
N THR A 127 -6.89 -9.95 -7.97
CA THR A 127 -5.96 -8.84 -7.74
C THR A 127 -4.86 -8.71 -8.79
N GLU A 128 -4.45 -9.80 -9.44
CA GLU A 128 -3.42 -9.78 -10.48
C GLU A 128 -3.97 -9.20 -11.80
N ALA A 129 -5.23 -9.50 -12.13
CA ALA A 129 -5.93 -8.91 -13.26
C ALA A 129 -6.10 -7.39 -13.10
N ILE A 130 -6.39 -6.91 -11.88
CA ILE A 130 -6.39 -5.47 -11.58
C ILE A 130 -4.99 -4.90 -11.78
N PHE A 131 -3.95 -5.51 -11.20
CA PHE A 131 -2.57 -5.04 -11.32
C PHE A 131 -2.12 -4.90 -12.79
N ARG A 132 -2.30 -5.95 -13.61
CA ARG A 132 -1.90 -5.94 -15.03
C ARG A 132 -2.68 -4.92 -15.86
N ASN A 133 -3.91 -4.61 -15.45
CA ASN A 133 -4.72 -3.59 -16.10
C ASN A 133 -4.31 -2.18 -15.65
N LEU A 134 -3.99 -1.99 -14.37
CA LEU A 134 -3.66 -0.69 -13.79
C LEU A 134 -2.21 -0.26 -14.06
N TYR A 135 -1.29 -1.21 -14.22
CA TYR A 135 0.15 -0.94 -14.37
C TYR A 135 0.74 -1.45 -15.69
N GLU A 136 1.70 -0.70 -16.24
CA GLU A 136 2.62 -1.12 -17.31
C GLU A 136 4.04 -0.80 -16.89
N LYS A 137 4.95 -1.77 -16.93
CA LYS A 137 6.37 -1.53 -16.63
C LYS A 137 6.58 -0.76 -15.31
N SER A 138 5.80 -1.12 -14.29
CA SER A 138 5.81 -0.48 -12.98
C SER A 138 5.35 1.00 -12.96
N GLU A 139 4.64 1.47 -13.97
CA GLU A 139 4.00 2.78 -14.02
C GLU A 139 2.47 2.66 -14.13
N VAL A 140 1.71 3.64 -13.65
CA VAL A 140 0.25 3.65 -13.78
C VAL A 140 -0.16 3.86 -15.24
N LYS A 141 -1.03 3.00 -15.77
CA LYS A 141 -1.73 3.20 -17.04
C LYS A 141 -2.85 4.22 -16.86
N GLU A 142 -2.54 5.51 -17.02
CA GLU A 142 -3.48 6.62 -16.81
C GLU A 142 -4.85 6.40 -17.48
N LYS A 143 -4.86 5.98 -18.75
CA LYS A 143 -6.10 5.70 -19.51
C LYS A 143 -7.02 4.66 -18.87
N ASN A 144 -6.47 3.78 -18.02
CA ASN A 144 -7.20 2.72 -17.35
C ASN A 144 -7.61 3.11 -15.92
N ALA A 145 -6.96 4.10 -15.30
CA ALA A 145 -7.13 4.42 -13.89
C ALA A 145 -8.58 4.74 -13.49
N ALA A 146 -9.32 5.49 -14.33
CA ALA A 146 -10.68 5.92 -14.06
C ALA A 146 -11.72 4.79 -13.92
N GLN A 147 -11.43 3.60 -14.48
CA GLN A 147 -12.34 2.44 -14.43
C GLN A 147 -12.22 1.64 -13.12
N HIS A 148 -11.20 1.90 -12.32
CA HIS A 148 -10.94 1.14 -11.09
C HIS A 148 -11.65 1.77 -9.90
N ARG A 149 -12.34 0.92 -9.13
CA ARG A 149 -12.86 1.25 -7.79
C ARG A 149 -12.08 0.52 -6.71
N ILE A 150 -11.58 -0.68 -7.02
CA ILE A 150 -10.60 -1.40 -6.21
C ILE A 150 -9.24 -1.18 -6.86
N TRP A 151 -8.35 -0.51 -6.15
CA TRP A 151 -6.96 -0.27 -6.54
C TRP A 151 -6.05 -1.28 -5.86
N ILE A 152 -5.07 -1.78 -6.62
CA ILE A 152 -3.98 -2.60 -6.10
C ILE A 152 -2.73 -1.74 -6.06
N THR A 153 -1.88 -1.87 -5.04
CA THR A 153 -0.59 -1.19 -5.01
C THR A 153 0.29 -1.61 -6.18
N GLY A 154 1.05 -0.69 -6.76
CA GLY A 154 2.04 -1.02 -7.80
C GLY A 154 3.29 -1.73 -7.27
N LEU A 155 3.61 -1.56 -5.98
CA LEU A 155 4.64 -2.31 -5.27
C LEU A 155 4.03 -3.42 -4.41
N ILE A 156 4.86 -4.35 -3.92
CA ILE A 156 4.38 -5.60 -3.31
C ILE A 156 3.46 -5.41 -2.10
N HIS A 157 3.69 -4.37 -1.29
CA HIS A 157 2.81 -3.91 -0.21
C HIS A 157 3.12 -2.45 0.14
N LYS A 158 2.28 -1.83 0.98
CA LYS A 158 2.44 -0.44 1.43
C LYS A 158 3.84 -0.11 1.97
N GLU A 159 4.44 -0.94 2.82
CA GLU A 159 5.79 -0.66 3.36
C GLU A 159 6.90 -0.68 2.29
N ALA A 160 6.67 -1.24 1.10
CA ALA A 160 7.62 -1.09 -0.01
C ALA A 160 7.71 0.37 -0.49
N TYR A 161 6.62 1.14 -0.37
CA TYR A 161 6.67 2.59 -0.56
C TYR A 161 7.53 3.28 0.49
N PHE A 162 7.69 2.72 1.69
CA PHE A 162 8.53 3.35 2.71
C PHE A 162 10.01 3.26 2.40
N LEU A 163 10.38 2.49 1.37
CA LEU A 163 11.74 2.27 0.94
C LEU A 163 11.96 2.66 -0.52
N THR A 164 11.16 3.57 -1.11
CA THR A 164 11.47 4.08 -2.46
C THR A 164 12.69 4.99 -2.44
N PRO A 165 13.52 5.02 -3.51
CA PRO A 165 14.83 5.69 -3.46
C PRO A 165 14.75 7.20 -3.21
N GLU A 166 13.63 7.84 -3.56
CA GLU A 166 13.40 9.27 -3.34
C GLU A 166 13.35 9.64 -1.86
N LEU A 167 13.08 8.67 -0.99
CA LEU A 167 12.98 8.87 0.46
C LEU A 167 14.34 8.94 1.15
N GLN A 168 15.47 8.67 0.48
CA GLN A 168 16.78 8.71 1.14
C GLN A 168 17.01 10.05 1.87
N SER A 169 16.73 11.17 1.20
CA SER A 169 16.85 12.51 1.79
C SER A 169 15.96 12.69 3.03
N LEU A 170 14.76 12.11 3.04
CA LEU A 170 13.89 12.14 4.21
C LEU A 170 14.52 11.39 5.39
N PHE A 171 15.15 10.25 5.17
CA PHE A 171 15.86 9.52 6.22
C PHE A 171 17.09 10.27 6.74
N ASP A 172 17.86 10.88 5.83
CA ASP A 172 19.07 11.64 6.17
C ASP A 172 18.74 12.84 7.08
N ASP A 173 17.64 13.53 6.80
CA ASP A 173 17.22 14.74 7.52
C ASP A 173 16.28 14.45 8.70
N TYR A 174 15.89 13.18 8.93
CA TYR A 174 14.87 12.86 9.93
C TYR A 174 15.36 13.05 11.37
N PRO A 175 14.57 13.68 12.26
CA PRO A 175 14.92 13.79 13.68
C PRO A 175 15.13 12.44 14.36
N ASN A 176 16.15 12.34 15.23
CA ASN A 176 16.58 11.08 15.86
C ASN A 176 17.12 10.04 14.86
N SER A 177 17.59 10.49 13.70
CA SER A 177 18.45 9.78 12.73
C SER A 177 18.16 8.27 12.63
N PRO A 178 17.24 7.85 11.75
CA PRO A 178 16.92 6.45 11.52
C PRO A 178 18.18 5.59 11.35
N ILE A 179 18.25 4.48 12.08
CA ILE A 179 19.31 3.48 11.99
C ILE A 179 18.79 2.16 11.45
N TYR A 180 19.62 1.48 10.68
CA TYR A 180 19.43 0.12 10.17
C TYR A 180 20.74 -0.65 10.37
N GLN A 181 20.67 -1.77 11.11
CA GLN A 181 21.84 -2.59 11.48
C GLN A 181 23.01 -1.75 12.04
N GLU A 182 22.75 -1.00 13.12
CA GLU A 182 23.73 -0.15 13.83
C GLU A 182 24.33 1.02 13.03
N ASN A 183 23.91 1.24 11.78
CA ASN A 183 24.35 2.35 10.94
C ASN A 183 23.20 3.27 10.58
N LEU A 184 23.47 4.51 10.18
CA LEU A 184 22.46 5.38 9.60
C LEU A 184 21.81 4.70 8.39
N VAL A 185 20.50 4.87 8.23
CA VAL A 185 19.75 4.25 7.14
C VAL A 185 20.35 4.63 5.78
N SER A 186 20.78 3.62 5.04
CA SER A 186 21.13 3.70 3.63
C SER A 186 20.18 2.77 2.87
N LEU A 187 19.29 3.35 2.06
CA LEU A 187 18.36 2.58 1.23
C LEU A 187 19.12 1.65 0.28
N THR A 188 20.28 2.08 -0.22
CA THR A 188 21.16 1.24 -1.07
C THR A 188 21.63 -0.02 -0.33
N ASN A 189 21.95 0.09 0.96
CA ASN A 189 22.34 -1.07 1.77
C ASN A 189 21.12 -1.97 2.02
N ILE A 190 19.97 -1.39 2.33
CA ILE A 190 18.72 -2.15 2.51
C ILE A 190 18.36 -2.92 1.23
N TYR A 191 18.49 -2.33 0.04
CA TYR A 191 18.22 -3.04 -1.21
C TYR A 191 19.21 -4.20 -1.44
N SER A 192 20.47 -4.03 -1.04
CA SER A 192 21.47 -5.09 -1.12
C SER A 192 21.11 -6.26 -0.20
N ASP A 193 20.69 -5.98 1.03
CA ASP A 193 20.23 -7.00 1.98
C ASP A 193 18.93 -7.68 1.51
N MET A 194 18.00 -6.90 0.94
CA MET A 194 16.79 -7.41 0.31
C MET A 194 17.11 -8.39 -0.83
N ALA A 195 18.11 -8.06 -1.64
CA ALA A 195 18.58 -8.90 -2.72
C ALA A 195 19.25 -10.18 -2.20
N ASP A 196 20.09 -10.10 -1.17
CA ASP A 196 20.70 -11.27 -0.51
C ASP A 196 19.65 -12.22 0.10
N GLY A 197 18.49 -11.69 0.45
CA GLY A 197 17.35 -12.46 0.94
C GLY A 197 16.43 -13.06 -0.13
N ILE A 198 16.76 -12.97 -1.42
CA ILE A 198 15.91 -13.49 -2.53
C ILE A 198 15.88 -15.01 -2.52
N SER A 199 17.04 -15.67 -2.59
CA SER A 199 17.13 -17.13 -2.76
C SER A 199 16.51 -17.93 -1.62
N SER A 200 16.41 -17.33 -0.44
CA SER A 200 15.81 -17.95 0.75
C SER A 200 14.33 -17.62 0.95
N ASP A 201 13.73 -16.80 0.09
CA ASP A 201 12.34 -16.37 0.21
C ASP A 201 11.38 -17.47 -0.27
N ARG A 202 10.81 -18.18 0.71
CA ARG A 202 9.85 -19.26 0.45
C ARG A 202 8.58 -18.77 -0.25
N ASP A 203 8.06 -17.60 0.13
CA ASP A 203 6.80 -17.10 -0.45
C ASP A 203 7.03 -16.70 -1.91
N LEU A 204 8.18 -16.09 -2.22
CA LEU A 204 8.60 -15.83 -3.59
C LEU A 204 8.79 -17.14 -4.37
N GLN A 205 9.42 -18.15 -3.78
CA GLN A 205 9.61 -19.47 -4.39
C GLN A 205 8.28 -20.10 -4.85
N PHE A 206 7.23 -20.01 -4.03
CA PHE A 206 5.90 -20.54 -4.38
C PHE A 206 5.16 -19.72 -5.44
N ASN A 207 5.53 -18.45 -5.64
CA ASN A 207 4.85 -17.52 -6.52
C ASN A 207 5.73 -16.98 -7.67
N LEU A 208 6.86 -17.65 -7.92
CA LEU A 208 7.94 -17.24 -8.84
C LEU A 208 7.46 -16.74 -10.20
N LYS A 209 6.64 -17.54 -10.89
CA LYS A 209 6.14 -17.19 -12.23
C LYS A 209 5.38 -15.87 -12.22
N ARG A 210 4.48 -15.68 -11.24
CA ARG A 210 3.69 -14.45 -11.13
C ARG A 210 4.60 -13.27 -10.81
N ALA A 211 5.52 -13.43 -9.86
CA ALA A 211 6.48 -12.39 -9.51
C ALA A 211 7.31 -11.95 -10.72
N PHE A 212 7.89 -12.89 -11.47
CA PHE A 212 8.72 -12.60 -12.63
C PHE A 212 7.93 -12.04 -13.82
N ASP A 213 6.69 -12.48 -14.04
CA ASP A 213 5.81 -11.87 -15.04
C ASP A 213 5.61 -10.36 -14.80
N ARG A 214 5.61 -9.89 -13.54
CA ARG A 214 5.46 -8.47 -13.21
C ARG A 214 6.67 -7.64 -13.61
N ILE A 215 7.86 -8.21 -13.53
CA ILE A 215 9.15 -7.51 -13.70
C ILE A 215 9.92 -7.89 -14.97
N ASN A 216 9.38 -8.78 -15.82
CA ASN A 216 10.05 -9.29 -17.03
C ASN A 216 10.41 -8.21 -18.07
N HIS A 217 9.91 -6.99 -17.89
CA HIS A 217 10.25 -5.82 -18.70
C HIS A 217 11.62 -5.23 -18.32
N CYS A 218 12.15 -5.54 -17.13
CA CYS A 218 13.44 -5.05 -16.64
C CYS A 218 14.57 -5.78 -17.36
N SER A 219 15.36 -5.02 -18.14
CA SER A 219 16.46 -5.58 -18.91
C SER A 219 17.61 -6.04 -18.02
N GLY A 220 18.22 -7.18 -18.40
CA GLY A 220 19.42 -7.71 -17.73
C GLY A 220 19.16 -8.57 -16.48
N LEU A 221 17.89 -8.77 -16.08
CA LEU A 221 17.50 -9.68 -15.01
C LEU A 221 17.21 -11.10 -15.55
N ASP A 222 17.73 -12.12 -14.88
CA ASP A 222 17.44 -13.52 -15.20
C ASP A 222 16.12 -13.96 -14.55
N CYS A 223 15.04 -13.91 -15.33
CA CYS A 223 13.71 -14.33 -14.90
C CYS A 223 13.39 -15.79 -15.28
N THR A 224 14.38 -16.70 -15.39
CA THR A 224 14.19 -18.11 -15.82
C THR A 224 13.60 -19.06 -14.76
N LEU A 225 12.84 -18.53 -13.79
CA LEU A 225 12.26 -19.27 -12.64
C LEU A 225 13.30 -19.92 -11.71
N ASP A 226 14.51 -19.36 -11.68
CA ASP A 226 15.60 -19.76 -10.79
C ASP A 226 15.97 -18.56 -9.90
N LEU A 227 15.74 -18.68 -8.60
CA LEU A 227 15.94 -17.58 -7.66
C LEU A 227 17.42 -17.22 -7.48
N ASP A 228 18.33 -18.19 -7.55
CA ASP A 228 19.76 -17.94 -7.40
C ASP A 228 20.27 -17.12 -8.58
N LYS A 229 19.86 -17.48 -9.80
CA LYS A 229 20.21 -16.71 -11.00
C LYS A 229 19.58 -15.32 -11.01
N PHE A 230 18.33 -15.21 -10.56
CA PHE A 230 17.67 -13.92 -10.44
C PHE A 230 18.40 -13.02 -9.44
N GLN A 231 18.74 -13.55 -8.26
CA GLN A 231 19.52 -12.84 -7.24
C GLN A 231 20.88 -12.38 -7.80
N ASP A 232 21.64 -13.27 -8.43
CA ASP A 232 22.96 -12.98 -8.97
C ASP A 232 22.91 -11.93 -10.08
N SER A 233 21.96 -12.08 -11.01
CA SER A 233 21.76 -11.10 -12.09
C SER A 233 21.32 -9.74 -11.55
N TRP A 234 20.40 -9.68 -10.58
CA TRP A 234 19.99 -8.43 -9.96
C TRP A 234 21.17 -7.72 -9.30
N LYS A 235 21.94 -8.43 -8.46
CA LYS A 235 23.12 -7.88 -7.77
C LYS A 235 24.16 -7.38 -8.76
N HIS A 236 24.44 -8.18 -9.79
CA HIS A 236 25.37 -7.81 -10.85
C HIS A 236 24.92 -6.53 -11.58
N GLN A 237 23.65 -6.43 -11.98
CA GLN A 237 23.14 -5.23 -12.66
C GLN A 237 23.17 -4.01 -11.73
N PHE A 238 22.75 -4.16 -10.48
CA PHE A 238 22.67 -3.06 -9.52
C PHE A 238 24.05 -2.46 -9.15
N GLN A 239 25.07 -3.31 -9.06
CA GLN A 239 26.44 -2.91 -8.76
C GLN A 239 27.16 -2.28 -9.97
N ASN A 240 26.89 -2.77 -11.19
CA ASN A 240 27.64 -2.38 -12.38
C ASN A 240 26.94 -1.31 -13.23
N THR A 241 25.64 -1.07 -13.04
CA THR A 241 24.96 -0.01 -13.79
C THR A 241 25.37 1.38 -13.30
N THR A 242 25.66 2.27 -14.25
CA THR A 242 25.87 3.71 -14.01
C THR A 242 24.68 4.55 -14.45
N ASP A 243 23.70 3.93 -15.12
CA ASP A 243 22.47 4.59 -15.54
C ASP A 243 21.51 4.68 -14.34
N ALA A 244 21.23 5.89 -13.89
CA ALA A 244 20.31 6.15 -12.79
C ALA A 244 18.90 5.65 -13.08
N THR A 245 18.45 5.68 -14.34
CA THR A 245 17.13 5.18 -14.75
C THR A 245 17.06 3.67 -14.61
N GLN A 246 18.05 2.97 -15.16
CA GLN A 246 18.14 1.52 -15.04
C GLN A 246 18.27 1.10 -13.57
N LYS A 247 19.07 1.84 -12.78
CA LYS A 247 19.21 1.58 -11.34
C LYS A 247 17.87 1.73 -10.60
N HIS A 248 17.10 2.76 -10.92
CA HIS A 248 15.77 2.95 -10.37
C HIS A 248 14.82 1.81 -10.78
N GLU A 249 14.83 1.38 -12.05
CA GLU A 249 14.03 0.24 -12.51
C GLU A 249 14.36 -1.04 -11.74
N LEU A 250 15.64 -1.31 -11.47
CA LEU A 250 16.07 -2.47 -10.68
C LEU A 250 15.53 -2.41 -9.24
N ILE A 251 15.55 -1.24 -8.61
CA ILE A 251 15.00 -1.03 -7.25
C ILE A 251 13.49 -1.27 -7.25
N VAL A 252 12.78 -0.67 -8.21
CA VAL A 252 11.33 -0.83 -8.34
C VAL A 252 10.96 -2.30 -8.60
N ALA A 253 11.72 -3.00 -9.43
CA ALA A 253 11.54 -4.43 -9.66
C ALA A 253 11.67 -5.23 -8.36
N LEU A 254 12.71 -4.96 -7.56
CA LEU A 254 12.91 -5.62 -6.27
C LEU A 254 11.74 -5.34 -5.31
N LEU A 255 11.32 -4.08 -5.18
CA LEU A 255 10.19 -3.65 -4.34
C LEU A 255 8.83 -4.17 -4.85
N THR A 256 8.74 -4.65 -6.08
CA THR A 256 7.51 -5.23 -6.66
C THR A 256 7.35 -6.72 -6.31
N ILE A 257 8.44 -7.41 -5.94
CA ILE A 257 8.41 -8.87 -5.71
C ILE A 257 8.90 -9.29 -4.33
N LYS A 258 9.75 -8.49 -3.67
CA LYS A 258 10.35 -8.82 -2.38
C LYS A 258 9.70 -8.02 -1.27
N LYS A 259 9.15 -8.71 -0.27
CA LYS A 259 8.50 -8.09 0.89
C LYS A 259 9.51 -7.21 1.66
N ALA A 260 9.23 -5.92 1.71
CA ALA A 260 9.99 -4.90 2.43
C ALA A 260 9.68 -4.84 3.93
N LYS A 261 8.61 -5.50 4.39
CA LYS A 261 8.10 -5.37 5.76
C LYS A 261 9.14 -5.72 6.83
N ASP A 262 9.87 -6.83 6.63
CA ASP A 262 10.89 -7.28 7.57
C ASP A 262 12.06 -6.28 7.66
N TYR A 263 12.43 -5.66 6.54
CA TYR A 263 13.49 -4.66 6.47
C TYR A 263 13.06 -3.34 7.12
N TRP A 264 11.82 -2.89 6.84
CA TRP A 264 11.22 -1.74 7.49
C TRP A 264 11.17 -1.89 9.03
N HIS A 265 10.86 -3.08 9.53
CA HIS A 265 10.81 -3.34 10.97
C HIS A 265 12.18 -3.31 11.66
N LEU A 266 13.28 -3.45 10.91
CA LEU A 266 14.63 -3.30 11.43
C LEU A 266 15.09 -1.83 11.53
N ILE A 267 14.34 -0.89 10.97
CA ILE A 267 14.62 0.55 11.13
C ILE A 267 14.20 1.00 12.54
N LYS A 268 15.13 1.68 13.21
CA LYS A 268 15.02 2.12 14.61
C LYS A 268 15.47 3.58 14.74
N PRO A 269 15.10 4.29 15.83
CA PRO A 269 15.70 5.59 16.13
C PRO A 269 17.15 5.44 16.60
N ALA A 270 17.99 6.44 16.33
CA ALA A 270 19.27 6.60 17.02
C ALA A 270 19.08 7.12 18.46
N GLY A 271 20.03 6.77 19.34
CA GLY A 271 20.24 7.46 20.62
C GLY A 271 19.16 7.21 21.67
N ASP A 272 18.80 8.29 22.38
CA ASP A 272 17.97 8.33 23.59
C ASP A 272 16.48 8.56 23.30
N PHE A 273 15.99 8.14 22.12
CA PHE A 273 14.57 8.21 21.80
C PHE A 273 13.74 7.48 22.87
N SER A 274 13.03 8.29 23.65
CA SER A 274 12.42 7.84 24.93
C SER A 274 11.19 6.95 24.78
N ARG A 275 10.71 6.72 23.56
CA ARG A 275 9.49 5.94 23.28
C ARG A 275 9.82 4.64 22.57
N ASP A 276 8.81 3.77 22.48
CA ASP A 276 8.91 2.49 21.77
C ASP A 276 9.23 2.68 20.27
N GLU A 277 10.03 1.78 19.71
CA GLU A 277 10.42 1.79 18.29
C GLU A 277 9.21 1.76 17.34
N ARG A 278 8.10 1.14 17.75
CA ARG A 278 6.86 1.14 16.97
C ARG A 278 6.31 2.57 16.80
N VAL A 279 6.35 3.37 17.87
CA VAL A 279 5.89 4.77 17.81
C VAL A 279 6.79 5.58 16.89
N PHE A 280 8.10 5.34 16.92
CA PHE A 280 9.03 5.95 15.98
C PHE A 280 8.68 5.61 14.52
N ARG A 281 8.51 4.33 14.19
CA ARG A 281 8.14 3.89 12.83
C ARG A 281 6.78 4.43 12.40
N GLU A 282 5.81 4.50 13.31
CA GLU A 282 4.52 5.13 13.03
C GLU A 282 4.71 6.62 12.67
N GLN A 283 5.49 7.38 13.43
CA GLN A 283 5.79 8.79 13.12
C GLN A 283 6.53 8.94 11.79
N LEU A 284 7.53 8.10 11.54
CA LEU A 284 8.29 8.11 10.29
C LEU A 284 7.39 7.79 9.09
N SER A 285 6.49 6.82 9.21
CA SER A 285 5.52 6.50 8.15
C SER A 285 4.59 7.68 7.83
N LEU A 286 4.22 8.50 8.82
CA LEU A 286 3.41 9.70 8.57
C LEU A 286 4.19 10.80 7.84
N GLU A 287 5.47 10.98 8.15
CA GLU A 287 6.32 11.91 7.40
C GLU A 287 6.56 11.42 5.97
N ILE A 288 6.73 10.11 5.76
CA ILE A 288 6.75 9.51 4.41
C ILE A 288 5.42 9.77 3.69
N GLY A 289 4.29 9.65 4.39
CA GLY A 289 2.99 9.99 3.83
C GLY A 289 2.90 11.46 3.39
N ARG A 290 3.41 12.38 4.22
CA ARG A 290 3.50 13.80 3.86
C ARG A 290 4.43 14.05 2.67
N PHE A 291 5.54 13.32 2.57
CA PHE A 291 6.39 13.37 1.38
C PHE A 291 5.58 13.06 0.12
N TYR A 292 4.77 11.98 0.12
CA TYR A 292 3.90 11.66 -1.00
C TYR A 292 2.81 12.71 -1.27
N SER A 293 2.26 13.35 -0.23
CA SER A 293 1.25 14.41 -0.41
C SER A 293 1.74 15.65 -1.19
N GLN A 294 3.07 15.79 -1.30
CA GLN A 294 3.73 16.93 -1.96
C GLN A 294 4.25 16.58 -3.36
N GLN A 295 4.22 15.30 -3.75
CA GLN A 295 4.72 14.86 -5.05
C GLN A 295 3.74 15.21 -6.17
N SER A 296 4.28 15.25 -7.40
CA SER A 296 3.45 15.32 -8.59
C SER A 296 2.62 14.05 -8.76
N SER A 297 1.46 14.18 -9.39
CA SER A 297 0.61 13.05 -9.76
C SER A 297 1.03 12.43 -11.11
N ASP A 298 2.34 12.25 -11.31
CA ASP A 298 2.90 11.58 -12.49
C ASP A 298 2.64 10.06 -12.43
N VAL A 299 2.64 9.37 -13.57
CA VAL A 299 2.36 7.94 -13.68
C VAL A 299 3.36 7.06 -12.90
N LYS A 300 4.58 7.56 -12.65
CA LYS A 300 5.59 6.91 -11.80
C LYS A 300 5.27 7.01 -10.30
N CYS A 301 4.45 7.97 -9.91
CA CYS A 301 4.11 8.26 -8.53
C CYS A 301 2.79 7.59 -8.14
N HIS A 302 2.81 6.28 -7.87
CA HIS A 302 1.59 5.48 -7.68
C HIS A 302 0.58 6.06 -6.67
N ILE A 303 1.04 6.42 -5.46
CA ILE A 303 0.17 6.95 -4.40
C ILE A 303 -0.39 8.34 -4.79
N PRO A 304 0.43 9.34 -5.18
CA PRO A 304 -0.09 10.62 -5.70
C PRO A 304 -1.07 10.45 -6.87
N PHE A 305 -0.80 9.53 -7.78
CA PHE A 305 -1.66 9.25 -8.92
C PHE A 305 -3.01 8.66 -8.49
N PHE A 306 -3.02 7.75 -7.51
CA PHE A 306 -4.27 7.26 -6.91
C PHE A 306 -5.15 8.41 -6.42
N PHE A 307 -4.57 9.39 -5.70
CA PHE A 307 -5.31 10.56 -5.23
C PHE A 307 -5.81 11.47 -6.36
N LYS A 308 -5.05 11.62 -7.45
CA LYS A 308 -5.52 12.31 -8.66
C LYS A 308 -6.78 11.63 -9.20
N ALA A 309 -6.75 10.31 -9.37
CA ALA A 309 -7.88 9.54 -9.87
C ALA A 309 -9.11 9.62 -8.95
N LEU A 310 -8.91 9.60 -7.63
CA LEU A 310 -10.00 9.83 -6.66
C LEU A 310 -10.61 11.23 -6.82
N HIS A 311 -9.76 12.26 -6.94
CA HIS A 311 -10.22 13.65 -7.03
C HIS A 311 -11.05 13.92 -8.28
N GLU A 312 -10.78 13.23 -9.39
CA GLU A 312 -11.60 13.30 -10.62
C GLU A 312 -13.04 12.81 -10.42
N CYS A 313 -13.33 12.11 -9.31
CA CYS A 313 -14.67 11.63 -8.95
C CYS A 313 -15.40 12.54 -7.94
N VAL A 314 -14.84 13.70 -7.57
CA VAL A 314 -15.38 14.60 -6.52
C VAL A 314 -16.48 15.54 -7.02
#